data_AF-A0A059LQF2-F1
#
_entry.id   AF-A0A059LQF2-F1
#
_cell.length_a   1.000
_cell.length_b   1.000
_cell.length_c   1.000
_cell.angle_alpha   90.00
_cell.angle_beta   90.00
_cell.angle_gamma   90.00
#
_symmetry.space_group_name_H-M   'P 1'
#
loop_
_entity.id
_entity.type
_entity.pdbx_description
1 polymer ?
#
loop_
_entity_poly.entity_id
_entity_poly.type
_entity_poly.pdbx_seq_one_letter_code
_entity_poly.pdbx_strand_id
1 'polypeptide(L)'
;MRVISVARSVILLTLCAVVACAAASSSGDVGVRKSVKVSLETPWAGTSLQHETAEFMLRVLSASLGSRQHSAALETKRLLRVAAENLPRVDEGSGEVDQTGCCVVAIGCRRAETEEELRRALRQESGERDASCEASTIQAFDVEFATSHELSRSSASPSAVLYAPMGASCAPALHALLREASEEGKVRFAWRLAEGRACSSSPCSDLGRSPHAELPGWGMEMALKNVEYSARNDAESEQALGAGERSKEEEDEEEDKDEDEHDGAGEDVALAEATARASALASDSHLLPRSLIQALAGSGDDALAAMARLGNDQVAGLGLRAASLVLSSSDPRASLATLQALSSHFPLFAAALAQTP
;
A
#
# COMPACT_ATOMS: atom_id res chain seq x y z
N MET A 1 6.66 -48.19 -39.01
CA MET A 1 6.40 -49.04 -37.81
C MET A 1 7.07 -48.57 -36.50
N ARG A 2 7.91 -47.53 -36.46
CA ARG A 2 8.55 -47.06 -35.21
C ARG A 2 7.79 -45.98 -34.41
N VAL A 3 6.77 -45.36 -34.99
CA VAL A 3 6.03 -44.24 -34.35
C VAL A 3 4.99 -44.72 -33.33
N ILE A 4 4.45 -45.92 -33.48
CA ILE A 4 3.39 -46.46 -32.60
C ILE A 4 3.93 -46.91 -31.23
N SER A 5 5.23 -47.23 -31.15
CA SER A 5 5.86 -47.69 -29.90
C SER A 5 6.08 -46.56 -28.89
N VAL A 6 6.33 -45.34 -29.35
CA VAL A 6 6.63 -44.20 -28.47
C VAL A 6 5.36 -43.67 -27.80
N ALA A 7 4.23 -43.66 -28.52
CA ALA A 7 2.95 -43.22 -27.99
C ALA A 7 2.45 -44.09 -26.82
N ARG A 8 2.67 -45.41 -26.88
CA ARG A 8 2.28 -46.33 -25.80
C ARG A 8 3.13 -46.17 -24.54
N SER A 9 4.43 -45.89 -24.67
CA SER A 9 5.30 -45.64 -23.51
C SER A 9 5.00 -44.30 -22.83
N VAL A 10 4.66 -43.26 -23.59
CA VAL A 10 4.29 -41.95 -23.02
C VAL A 10 2.96 -42.05 -22.27
N ILE A 11 1.97 -42.76 -22.81
CA ILE A 11 0.66 -42.93 -22.17
C ILE A 11 0.76 -43.79 -20.89
N LEU A 12 1.64 -44.80 -20.86
CA LEU A 12 1.86 -45.60 -19.64
C LEU A 12 2.58 -44.79 -18.55
N LEU A 13 3.54 -43.94 -18.93
CA LEU A 13 4.26 -43.08 -17.98
C LEU A 13 3.35 -42.00 -17.38
N THR A 14 2.45 -41.41 -18.18
CA THR A 14 1.48 -40.44 -17.66
C THR A 14 0.42 -41.09 -16.78
N LEU A 15 -0.05 -42.31 -17.10
CA LEU A 15 -0.98 -43.04 -16.24
C LEU A 15 -0.34 -43.47 -14.91
N CYS A 16 0.92 -43.90 -14.90
CA CYS A 16 1.63 -44.21 -13.66
C CYS A 16 1.87 -42.96 -12.80
N ALA A 17 2.14 -41.80 -13.39
CA ALA A 17 2.28 -40.54 -12.65
C ALA A 17 0.96 -40.09 -12.00
N VAL A 18 -0.17 -40.22 -12.72
CA VAL A 18 -1.48 -39.84 -12.19
C VAL A 18 -1.95 -40.79 -11.09
N VAL A 19 -1.69 -42.10 -11.20
CA VAL A 19 -2.05 -43.09 -10.17
C VAL A 19 -1.13 -42.97 -8.93
N ALA A 20 0.16 -42.64 -9.11
CA ALA A 20 1.05 -42.36 -7.99
C ALA A 20 0.69 -41.07 -7.24
N CYS A 21 0.18 -40.05 -7.94
CA CYS A 21 -0.33 -38.83 -7.30
C CYS A 21 -1.65 -39.07 -6.54
N ALA A 22 -2.52 -39.97 -7.01
CA ALA A 22 -3.79 -40.28 -6.33
C ALA A 22 -3.62 -41.11 -5.04
N ALA A 23 -2.53 -41.87 -4.90
CA ALA A 23 -2.27 -42.71 -3.73
C ALA A 23 -1.53 -41.98 -2.59
N ALA A 24 -1.06 -40.74 -2.81
CA ALA A 24 -0.39 -39.91 -1.79
C ALA A 24 -1.35 -38.99 -1.02
N SER A 25 -2.66 -39.09 -1.28
CA SER A 25 -3.71 -38.39 -0.52
C SER A 25 -4.02 -39.13 0.78
N SER A 26 -3.00 -39.33 1.62
CA SER A 26 -3.22 -39.69 3.02
C SER A 26 -3.82 -38.48 3.72
N SER A 27 -5.11 -38.55 4.02
CA SER A 27 -5.80 -38.00 5.20
C SER A 27 -4.93 -37.11 6.09
N GLY A 28 -4.61 -35.92 5.62
CA GLY A 28 -4.13 -34.82 6.43
C GLY A 28 -5.33 -33.96 6.73
N ASP A 29 -5.68 -33.87 8.01
CA ASP A 29 -6.65 -32.90 8.49
C ASP A 29 -6.20 -31.51 8.00
N VAL A 30 -6.92 -30.95 7.02
CA VAL A 30 -6.60 -29.62 6.49
C VAL A 30 -7.12 -28.63 7.52
N GLY A 31 -6.31 -28.39 8.56
CA GLY A 31 -6.58 -27.35 9.54
C GLY A 31 -6.75 -26.03 8.80
N VAL A 32 -7.98 -25.49 8.83
CA VAL A 32 -8.29 -24.19 8.25
C VAL A 32 -7.52 -23.14 9.04
N ARG A 33 -6.53 -22.51 8.40
CA ARG A 33 -5.81 -21.39 8.99
C ARG A 33 -6.74 -20.18 9.07
N LYS A 34 -7.09 -19.76 10.29
CA LYS A 34 -7.79 -18.50 10.53
C LYS A 34 -6.82 -17.35 10.21
N SER A 35 -7.19 -16.45 9.29
CA SER A 35 -6.39 -15.27 8.93
C SER A 35 -7.22 -14.01 9.07
N VAL A 36 -6.68 -13.00 9.74
CA VAL A 36 -7.28 -11.66 9.81
C VAL A 36 -6.56 -10.77 8.81
N LYS A 37 -7.31 -10.12 7.90
CA LYS A 37 -6.79 -9.15 6.93
C LYS A 37 -7.36 -7.77 7.24
N VAL A 38 -6.47 -6.79 7.32
CA VAL A 38 -6.83 -5.37 7.51
C VAL A 38 -6.14 -4.57 6.39
N SER A 39 -6.86 -3.63 5.79
CA SER A 39 -6.34 -2.67 4.81
C SER A 39 -6.67 -1.25 5.25
N LEU A 40 -5.77 -0.30 4.92
CA LEU A 40 -6.00 1.13 5.11
C LEU A 40 -6.01 1.81 3.74
N GLU A 41 -7.05 2.59 3.49
CA GLU A 41 -7.31 3.20 2.19
C GLU A 41 -7.27 4.74 2.28
N THR A 42 -6.81 5.38 1.21
CA THR A 42 -6.90 6.83 1.04
C THR A 42 -8.32 7.25 0.64
N PRO A 43 -8.75 8.48 1.01
CA PRO A 43 -9.99 9.05 0.49
C PRO A 43 -9.89 9.48 -0.99
N TRP A 44 -8.69 9.47 -1.60
CA TRP A 44 -8.48 9.76 -3.01
C TRP A 44 -8.11 8.50 -3.83
N ALA A 45 -8.22 8.61 -5.15
CA ALA A 45 -7.89 7.53 -6.08
C ALA A 45 -6.38 7.32 -6.22
N GLY A 46 -5.98 6.07 -6.47
CA GLY A 46 -4.59 5.72 -6.72
C GLY A 46 -4.01 6.40 -7.95
N THR A 47 -2.79 6.90 -7.80
CA THR A 47 -2.00 7.55 -8.85
C THR A 47 -1.31 6.54 -9.74
N SER A 48 -1.12 6.90 -11.02
CA SER A 48 -0.39 6.07 -11.98
C SER A 48 1.06 5.87 -11.56
N LEU A 49 1.57 4.64 -11.63
CA LEU A 49 2.98 4.32 -11.34
C LEU A 49 3.95 5.08 -12.24
N GLN A 50 3.53 5.43 -13.46
CA GLN A 50 4.36 6.26 -14.35
C GLN A 50 4.59 7.66 -13.78
N HIS A 51 3.58 8.23 -13.15
CA HIS A 51 3.67 9.55 -12.54
C HIS A 51 4.51 9.51 -11.25
N GLU A 52 4.40 8.45 -10.47
CA GLU A 52 5.23 8.26 -9.27
C GLU A 52 6.69 8.00 -9.60
N THR A 53 6.98 7.24 -10.68
CA THR A 53 8.35 6.95 -11.13
C THR A 53 9.04 8.14 -11.76
N ALA A 54 8.30 9.04 -12.41
CA ALA A 54 8.83 10.26 -13.01
C ALA A 54 9.54 11.18 -12.02
N GLU A 55 9.18 11.10 -10.73
CA GLU A 55 9.78 11.94 -9.70
C GLU A 55 11.08 11.38 -9.09
N PHE A 56 11.58 10.17 -9.45
CA PHE A 56 12.63 9.53 -8.65
C PHE A 56 13.69 8.65 -9.36
N MET A 57 14.87 8.46 -8.72
CA MET A 57 16.02 7.63 -9.15
C MET A 57 16.02 6.15 -8.67
N LEU A 58 16.59 5.28 -9.51
CA LEU A 58 16.32 3.83 -9.67
C LEU A 58 16.53 2.82 -8.51
N ARG A 59 17.11 3.15 -7.34
CA ARG A 59 17.31 2.15 -6.25
C ARG A 59 16.46 2.36 -5.00
N VAL A 60 16.16 3.61 -4.66
CA VAL A 60 15.15 3.94 -3.64
C VAL A 60 13.75 3.88 -4.26
N LEU A 61 13.66 3.79 -5.59
CA LEU A 61 12.42 3.71 -6.38
C LEU A 61 11.46 2.62 -5.90
N SER A 62 11.92 1.39 -5.65
CA SER A 62 11.00 0.33 -5.22
C SER A 62 10.41 0.58 -3.83
N ALA A 63 11.22 1.07 -2.90
CA ALA A 63 10.77 1.42 -1.57
C ALA A 63 9.89 2.67 -1.55
N SER A 64 10.22 3.69 -2.37
CA SER A 64 9.41 4.91 -2.47
C SER A 64 8.07 4.65 -3.13
N LEU A 65 8.02 3.87 -4.23
CA LEU A 65 6.80 3.42 -4.87
C LEU A 65 5.96 2.55 -3.93
N GLY A 66 6.57 1.56 -3.28
CA GLY A 66 5.91 0.70 -2.30
C GLY A 66 5.49 1.43 -1.02
N SER A 67 5.92 2.68 -0.82
CA SER A 67 5.48 3.57 0.27
C SER A 67 4.49 4.64 -0.19
N ARG A 68 4.23 4.75 -1.49
CA ARG A 68 3.37 5.76 -2.14
C ARG A 68 3.62 7.19 -1.65
N GLN A 69 4.88 7.55 -1.36
CA GLN A 69 5.25 8.86 -0.80
C GLN A 69 4.79 10.06 -1.64
N HIS A 70 4.69 9.89 -2.97
CA HIS A 70 4.32 10.97 -3.90
C HIS A 70 2.82 11.03 -4.20
N SER A 71 2.01 10.08 -3.72
CA SER A 71 0.58 10.01 -4.04
C SER A 71 -0.18 11.27 -3.61
N ALA A 72 0.08 11.78 -2.41
CA ALA A 72 -0.54 13.01 -1.90
C ALA A 72 -0.13 14.26 -2.71
N ALA A 73 1.13 14.34 -3.15
CA ALA A 73 1.62 15.43 -3.98
C ALA A 73 0.99 15.41 -5.38
N LEU A 74 0.85 14.22 -5.97
CA LEU A 74 0.18 14.03 -7.25
C LEU A 74 -1.32 14.34 -7.16
N GLU A 75 -1.99 13.97 -6.08
CA GLU A 75 -3.40 14.34 -5.86
C GLU A 75 -3.56 15.86 -5.71
N THR A 76 -2.64 16.52 -5.02
CA THR A 76 -2.62 17.99 -4.95
C THR A 76 -2.50 18.62 -6.35
N LYS A 77 -1.62 18.10 -7.20
CA LYS A 77 -1.48 18.54 -8.60
C LYS A 77 -2.76 18.30 -9.40
N ARG A 78 -3.46 17.19 -9.15
CA ARG A 78 -4.77 16.88 -9.76
C ARG A 78 -5.84 17.88 -9.33
N LEU A 79 -5.94 18.22 -8.05
CA LEU A 79 -6.91 19.20 -7.55
C LEU A 79 -6.66 20.58 -8.14
N LEU A 80 -5.39 20.99 -8.24
CA LEU A 80 -5.01 22.26 -8.88
C LEU A 80 -5.29 22.26 -10.38
N ARG A 81 -5.17 21.11 -11.06
CA ARG A 81 -5.60 20.97 -12.45
C ARG A 81 -7.11 21.18 -12.59
N VAL A 82 -7.93 20.59 -11.72
CA VAL A 82 -9.38 20.81 -11.73
C VAL A 82 -9.70 22.30 -11.54
N ALA A 83 -8.99 22.98 -10.64
CA ALA A 83 -9.12 24.43 -10.48
C ALA A 83 -8.72 25.19 -11.76
N ALA A 84 -7.66 24.76 -12.46
CA ALA A 84 -7.22 25.34 -13.74
C ALA A 84 -8.25 25.14 -14.86
N GLU A 85 -8.92 23.99 -14.90
CA GLU A 85 -9.97 23.67 -15.87
C GLU A 85 -11.21 24.57 -15.71
N ASN A 86 -11.47 25.04 -14.48
CA ASN A 86 -12.58 25.97 -14.18
C ASN A 86 -12.27 27.44 -14.48
N LEU A 87 -11.04 27.78 -14.87
CA LEU A 87 -10.71 29.15 -15.25
C LEU A 87 -11.38 29.54 -16.59
N PRO A 88 -11.71 30.82 -16.80
CA PRO A 88 -12.17 31.30 -18.09
C PRO A 88 -11.11 31.07 -19.17
N ARG A 89 -11.55 30.62 -20.35
CA ARG A 89 -10.66 30.50 -21.52
C ARG A 89 -10.25 31.90 -21.99
N VAL A 90 -9.04 32.01 -22.54
CA VAL A 90 -8.51 33.27 -23.09
C VAL A 90 -9.37 33.81 -24.23
N ASP A 91 -10.04 32.94 -24.99
CA ASP A 91 -11.01 33.30 -26.01
C ASP A 91 -12.44 33.10 -25.46
N GLU A 92 -13.04 34.17 -24.93
CA GLU A 92 -14.45 34.17 -24.53
C GLU A 92 -15.36 34.12 -25.77
N GLY A 93 -15.63 32.91 -26.26
CA GLY A 93 -16.88 32.62 -26.94
C GLY A 93 -17.82 31.97 -25.93
N SER A 94 -19.04 32.48 -25.79
CA SER A 94 -20.14 31.93 -24.97
C SER A 94 -20.65 30.58 -25.53
N GLY A 95 -19.74 29.64 -25.74
CA GLY A 95 -20.00 28.28 -26.16
C GLY A 95 -20.03 27.37 -24.95
N GLU A 96 -20.95 26.42 -25.02
CA GLU A 96 -21.13 25.27 -24.13
C GLU A 96 -19.82 24.69 -23.58
N VAL A 97 -19.86 24.15 -22.35
CA VAL A 97 -18.70 23.54 -21.67
C VAL A 97 -18.25 22.30 -22.44
N ASP A 98 -17.53 22.51 -23.54
CA ASP A 98 -16.86 21.45 -24.27
C ASP A 98 -15.78 20.84 -23.38
N GLN A 99 -15.65 19.52 -23.48
CA GLN A 99 -14.71 18.71 -22.72
C GLN A 99 -13.31 19.36 -22.74
N THR A 100 -12.76 19.62 -21.57
CA THR A 100 -11.45 20.24 -21.41
C THR A 100 -10.37 19.37 -22.05
N GLY A 101 -9.49 19.99 -22.83
CA GLY A 101 -8.39 19.33 -23.52
C GLY A 101 -7.41 18.60 -22.58
N CYS A 102 -6.58 17.75 -23.18
CA CYS A 102 -5.61 16.94 -22.43
C CYS A 102 -4.58 17.81 -21.68
N CYS A 103 -4.08 18.87 -22.32
CA CYS A 103 -3.16 19.84 -21.73
C CYS A 103 -3.90 21.15 -21.45
N VAL A 104 -3.61 21.76 -20.31
CA VAL A 104 -4.17 23.07 -19.91
C VAL A 104 -3.03 23.93 -19.39
N VAL A 105 -2.97 25.20 -19.80
CA VAL A 105 -2.03 26.18 -19.26
C VAL A 105 -2.83 27.22 -18.47
N ALA A 106 -2.54 27.35 -17.18
CA ALA A 106 -3.10 28.43 -16.35
C ALA A 106 -2.12 29.61 -16.33
N ILE A 107 -2.58 30.79 -16.74
CA ILE A 107 -1.79 32.03 -16.75
C ILE A 107 -2.65 33.13 -16.14
N GLY A 108 -2.24 33.68 -15.00
CA GLY A 108 -3.10 34.56 -14.20
C GLY A 108 -4.40 33.83 -13.85
N CYS A 109 -5.55 34.46 -14.07
CA CYS A 109 -6.87 33.86 -13.86
C CYS A 109 -7.53 33.36 -15.15
N ARG A 110 -6.74 32.95 -16.16
CA ARG A 110 -7.24 32.42 -17.42
C ARG A 110 -6.58 31.09 -17.77
N ARG A 111 -7.23 30.33 -18.65
CA ARG A 111 -6.67 29.10 -19.23
C ARG A 111 -6.52 29.15 -20.74
N ALA A 112 -5.46 28.53 -21.23
CA ALA A 112 -5.20 28.28 -22.65
C ALA A 112 -4.98 26.78 -22.87
N GLU A 113 -5.60 26.22 -23.91
CA GLU A 113 -5.46 24.82 -24.29
C GLU A 113 -4.73 24.66 -25.63
N THR A 114 -4.79 25.69 -26.48
CA THR A 114 -4.15 25.71 -27.80
C THR A 114 -2.92 26.62 -27.81
N GLU A 115 -2.02 26.39 -28.77
CA GLU A 115 -0.85 27.26 -28.96
C GLU A 115 -1.27 28.71 -29.31
N GLU A 116 -2.39 28.88 -30.00
CA GLU A 116 -2.88 30.17 -30.47
C GLU A 116 -3.42 31.00 -29.30
N GLU A 117 -4.23 30.37 -28.44
CA GLU A 117 -4.69 30.95 -27.17
C GLU A 117 -3.51 31.33 -26.28
N LEU A 118 -2.53 30.44 -26.15
CA LEU A 118 -1.34 30.68 -25.34
C LEU A 118 -0.53 31.86 -25.87
N ARG A 119 -0.25 31.90 -27.19
CA ARG A 119 0.45 33.03 -27.80
C ARG A 119 -0.32 34.34 -27.65
N ARG A 120 -1.65 34.32 -27.59
CA ARG A 120 -2.47 35.52 -27.35
C ARG A 120 -2.37 35.96 -25.89
N ALA A 121 -2.46 35.03 -24.95
CA ALA A 121 -2.31 35.29 -23.52
C ALA A 121 -0.94 35.87 -23.18
N LEU A 122 0.13 35.35 -23.80
CA LEU A 122 1.51 35.84 -23.59
C LEU A 122 1.78 37.21 -24.21
N ARG A 123 0.98 37.64 -25.20
CA ARG A 123 1.11 38.94 -25.86
C ARG A 123 0.32 40.04 -25.18
N GLN A 124 -0.72 39.69 -24.41
CA GLN A 124 -1.42 40.66 -23.58
C GLN A 124 -0.49 41.04 -22.43
N GLU A 125 0.05 42.26 -22.45
CA GLU A 125 0.71 42.82 -21.29
C GLU A 125 -0.30 42.81 -20.14
N SER A 126 0.04 42.16 -19.03
CA SER A 126 -0.75 42.09 -17.80
C SER A 126 -0.82 43.49 -17.16
N GLY A 127 -1.60 44.39 -17.77
CA GLY A 127 -1.86 45.74 -17.29
C GLY A 127 -2.75 45.77 -16.04
N GLU A 128 -3.37 44.64 -15.70
CA GLU A 128 -4.07 44.44 -14.45
C GLU A 128 -3.24 43.44 -13.63
N ARG A 129 -2.95 43.77 -12.37
CA ARG A 129 -2.47 42.78 -11.40
C ARG A 129 -3.62 41.80 -11.20
N ASP A 130 -3.71 40.82 -12.10
CA ASP A 130 -4.71 39.77 -12.05
C ASP A 130 -4.72 39.21 -10.62
N ALA A 131 -5.92 39.02 -10.09
CA ALA A 131 -6.11 38.36 -8.81
C ALA A 131 -5.23 37.10 -8.75
N SER A 132 -4.64 36.83 -7.60
CA SER A 132 -3.83 35.62 -7.42
C SER A 132 -4.73 34.39 -7.56
N CYS A 133 -4.68 33.71 -8.70
CA CYS A 133 -5.35 32.44 -8.91
C CYS A 133 -4.44 31.29 -8.47
N GLU A 134 -4.94 30.42 -7.59
CA GLU A 134 -4.16 29.29 -7.05
C GLU A 134 -3.64 28.36 -8.15
N ALA A 135 -4.44 28.17 -9.21
CA ALA A 135 -4.12 27.33 -10.35
C ALA A 135 -2.92 27.82 -11.18
N SER A 136 -2.60 29.11 -11.20
CA SER A 136 -1.43 29.66 -11.92
C SER A 136 -0.29 30.03 -10.98
N THR A 137 -0.47 29.91 -9.66
CA THR A 137 0.55 30.21 -8.65
C THR A 137 1.55 29.06 -8.59
N ILE A 138 2.84 29.37 -8.70
CA ILE A 138 3.93 28.39 -8.52
C ILE A 138 4.05 28.06 -7.03
N GLN A 139 4.04 26.76 -6.71
CA GLN A 139 4.06 26.19 -5.36
C GLN A 139 5.46 25.64 -5.04
N ALA A 140 5.70 25.36 -3.75
CA ALA A 140 7.00 24.87 -3.29
C ALA A 140 7.40 23.50 -3.88
N PHE A 141 6.44 22.69 -4.33
CA PHE A 141 6.68 21.39 -4.97
C PHE A 141 6.91 21.49 -6.49
N ASP A 142 6.77 22.68 -7.08
CA ASP A 142 6.95 22.86 -8.51
C ASP A 142 8.43 23.00 -8.88
N VAL A 143 8.77 22.47 -10.05
CA VAL A 143 10.03 22.79 -10.71
C VAL A 143 9.80 24.01 -11.59
N GLU A 144 10.37 25.14 -11.16
CA GLU A 144 10.36 26.38 -11.92
C GLU A 144 11.45 26.35 -13.01
N PHE A 145 11.05 26.57 -14.26
CA PHE A 145 11.92 26.67 -15.41
C PHE A 145 12.26 28.15 -15.68
N ALA A 146 12.91 28.80 -14.71
CA ALA A 146 13.43 30.16 -14.87
C ALA A 146 14.89 30.10 -15.34
N THR A 147 15.21 30.78 -16.45
CA THR A 147 16.54 30.74 -17.08
C THR A 147 17.46 31.89 -16.68
N SER A 148 16.99 32.87 -15.91
CA SER A 148 17.82 33.94 -15.39
C SER A 148 17.61 34.17 -13.90
N HIS A 149 18.72 34.11 -13.17
CA HIS A 149 18.82 34.30 -11.71
C HIS A 149 18.25 35.65 -11.22
N GLU A 150 18.01 36.60 -12.13
CA GLU A 150 17.44 37.93 -11.86
C GLU A 150 15.90 37.92 -11.85
N LEU A 151 15.25 37.07 -12.66
CA LEU A 151 13.79 36.96 -12.73
C LEU A 151 13.21 36.22 -11.52
N SER A 152 13.96 35.30 -10.91
CA SER A 152 13.58 34.67 -9.62
C SER A 152 13.46 35.70 -8.47
N ARG A 153 14.02 36.92 -8.62
CA ARG A 153 13.92 38.00 -7.63
C ARG A 153 12.88 39.07 -7.99
N SER A 154 12.43 39.13 -9.24
CA SER A 154 11.37 40.04 -9.66
C SER A 154 10.02 39.33 -9.55
N SER A 155 9.32 39.55 -8.43
CA SER A 155 7.92 39.12 -8.24
C SER A 155 6.94 39.80 -9.20
N ALA A 156 7.42 40.57 -10.18
CA ALA A 156 6.60 41.35 -11.11
C ALA A 156 6.14 40.55 -12.33
N SER A 157 6.86 39.49 -12.73
CA SER A 157 6.47 38.70 -13.89
C SER A 157 5.33 37.72 -13.53
N PRO A 158 4.27 37.64 -14.36
CA PRO A 158 3.16 36.72 -14.14
C PRO A 158 3.63 35.26 -14.13
N SER A 159 2.98 34.41 -13.35
CA SER A 159 3.23 32.98 -13.35
C SER A 159 2.32 32.23 -14.32
N ALA A 160 2.88 31.22 -14.96
CA ALA A 160 2.24 30.31 -15.87
C ALA A 160 2.53 28.87 -15.46
N VAL A 161 1.49 28.04 -15.39
CA VAL A 161 1.61 26.63 -15.01
C VAL A 161 1.02 25.76 -16.12
N LEU A 162 1.83 24.88 -16.68
CA LEU A 162 1.38 23.86 -17.62
C LEU A 162 0.93 22.62 -16.85
N TYR A 163 -0.32 22.21 -17.04
CA TYR A 163 -0.87 20.94 -16.61
C TYR A 163 -0.90 19.99 -17.79
N ALA A 164 -0.01 19.01 -17.79
CA ALA A 164 0.03 18.01 -18.84
C ALA A 164 0.57 16.69 -18.29
N PRO A 165 -0.01 15.54 -18.66
CA PRO A 165 0.58 14.26 -18.32
C PRO A 165 1.84 14.00 -19.16
N MET A 166 2.66 13.08 -18.67
CA MET A 166 3.84 12.65 -19.41
C MET A 166 3.45 12.02 -20.75
N GLY A 167 4.20 12.37 -21.80
CA GLY A 167 4.00 11.80 -23.14
C GLY A 167 2.78 12.34 -23.89
N ALA A 168 2.03 13.31 -23.34
CA ALA A 168 0.95 13.98 -24.06
C ALA A 168 1.49 14.69 -25.31
N SER A 169 0.85 14.48 -26.45
CA SER A 169 1.25 15.09 -27.73
C SER A 169 1.11 16.62 -27.74
N CYS A 170 0.22 17.19 -26.92
CA CYS A 170 0.04 18.63 -26.76
C CYS A 170 1.13 19.30 -25.91
N ALA A 171 1.83 18.55 -25.05
CA ALA A 171 2.77 19.13 -24.09
C ALA A 171 3.99 19.79 -24.74
N PRO A 172 4.67 19.20 -25.74
CA PRO A 172 5.90 19.76 -26.30
C PRO A 172 5.75 21.17 -26.86
N ALA A 173 4.67 21.43 -27.61
CA ALA A 173 4.46 22.73 -28.25
C ALA A 173 4.14 23.84 -27.22
N LEU A 174 3.24 23.56 -26.28
CA LEU A 174 2.89 24.50 -25.21
C LEU A 174 4.10 24.77 -24.30
N HIS A 175 4.84 23.73 -23.95
CA HIS A 175 6.05 23.84 -23.14
C HIS A 175 7.14 24.65 -23.87
N ALA A 176 7.33 24.47 -25.18
CA ALA A 176 8.30 25.26 -25.96
C ALA A 176 7.96 26.76 -25.93
N LEU A 177 6.69 27.12 -26.11
CA LEU A 177 6.23 28.51 -26.04
C LEU A 177 6.42 29.14 -24.64
N LEU A 178 6.13 28.38 -23.59
CA LEU A 178 6.32 28.84 -22.21
C LEU A 178 7.80 28.98 -21.84
N ARG A 179 8.65 28.08 -22.36
CA ARG A 179 10.10 28.17 -22.19
C ARG A 179 10.67 29.40 -22.88
N GLU A 180 10.30 29.64 -24.13
CA GLU A 180 10.69 30.84 -24.88
C GLU A 180 10.24 32.12 -24.14
N ALA A 181 8.98 32.18 -23.70
CA ALA A 181 8.47 33.32 -22.94
C ALA A 181 9.15 33.50 -21.56
N SER A 182 9.57 32.41 -20.92
CA SER A 182 10.34 32.44 -19.66
C SER A 182 11.76 32.96 -19.89
N GLU A 183 12.40 32.55 -20.98
CA GLU A 183 13.72 33.04 -21.41
C GLU A 183 13.71 34.52 -21.75
N GLU A 184 12.63 35.02 -22.34
CA GLU A 184 12.40 36.44 -22.60
C GLU A 184 11.99 37.23 -21.33
N GLY A 185 11.80 36.56 -20.19
CA GLY A 185 11.43 37.19 -18.92
C GLY A 185 9.96 37.60 -18.80
N LYS A 186 9.11 37.16 -19.73
CA LYS A 186 7.69 37.51 -19.77
C LYS A 186 6.89 36.75 -18.72
N VAL A 187 7.25 35.51 -18.41
CA VAL A 187 6.54 34.67 -17.44
C VAL A 187 7.48 33.86 -16.56
N ARG A 188 7.03 33.53 -15.36
CA ARG A 188 7.62 32.44 -14.56
C ARG A 188 6.87 31.15 -14.87
N PHE A 189 7.59 30.12 -15.30
CA PHE A 189 6.98 28.90 -15.84
C PHE A 189 7.25 27.67 -14.95
N ALA A 190 6.20 26.90 -14.65
CA ALA A 190 6.30 25.58 -14.03
C ALA A 190 5.49 24.52 -14.79
N TRP A 191 5.95 23.27 -14.75
CA TRP A 191 5.22 22.13 -15.30
C TRP A 191 4.71 21.22 -14.18
N ARG A 192 3.40 21.00 -14.15
CA ARG A 192 2.72 20.04 -13.28
C ARG A 192 2.26 18.83 -14.07
N LEU A 193 2.75 17.67 -13.61
CA LEU A 193 2.25 16.38 -14.04
C LEU A 193 0.84 16.17 -13.48
N ALA A 194 -0.17 16.27 -14.33
CA ALA A 194 -1.56 16.06 -13.96
C ALA A 194 -2.33 15.48 -15.16
N GLU A 195 -3.04 14.38 -14.92
CA GLU A 195 -3.81 13.68 -15.96
C GLU A 195 -5.17 14.32 -16.20
N GLY A 196 -5.56 14.37 -17.46
CA GLY A 196 -6.82 14.94 -17.92
C GLY A 196 -7.81 13.88 -18.36
N ARG A 197 -9.10 14.18 -18.23
CA ARG A 197 -10.16 13.28 -18.71
C ARG A 197 -10.07 12.98 -20.21
N ALA A 198 -9.59 13.93 -21.01
CA ALA A 198 -9.49 13.83 -22.47
C ALA A 198 -8.13 13.33 -22.99
N CYS A 199 -7.19 12.96 -22.10
CA CYS A 199 -5.90 12.43 -22.53
C CYS A 199 -6.03 10.95 -22.92
N SER A 200 -5.50 10.57 -24.08
CA SER A 200 -5.38 9.16 -24.46
C SER A 200 -4.54 8.43 -23.42
N SER A 201 -5.13 7.47 -22.70
CA SER A 201 -4.36 6.65 -21.77
C SER A 201 -3.48 5.70 -22.57
N SER A 202 -2.17 5.75 -22.31
CA SER A 202 -1.34 4.61 -22.67
C SER A 202 -1.69 3.47 -21.70
N PRO A 203 -1.52 2.19 -22.07
CA PRO A 203 -1.77 1.08 -21.14
C PRO A 203 -0.90 1.16 -19.87
N CYS A 204 0.21 1.89 -19.90
CA CYS A 204 1.02 2.15 -18.73
C CYS A 204 0.47 3.28 -17.84
N SER A 205 -0.35 4.18 -18.37
CA SER A 205 -0.96 5.28 -17.60
C SER A 205 -2.03 4.78 -16.64
N ASP A 206 -2.71 3.68 -16.99
CA ASP A 206 -3.68 3.02 -16.11
C ASP A 206 -3.03 2.06 -15.08
N LEU A 207 -1.73 1.80 -15.20
CA LEU A 207 -1.03 0.90 -14.29
C LEU A 207 -0.93 1.48 -12.87
N GLY A 208 -1.44 0.72 -11.89
CA GLY A 208 -1.44 1.11 -10.47
C GLY A 208 -2.57 2.07 -10.08
N ARG A 209 -3.44 2.44 -11.03
CA ARG A 209 -4.65 3.22 -10.78
C ARG A 209 -5.69 2.33 -10.09
N SER A 210 -6.24 2.82 -8.99
CA SER A 210 -7.25 2.14 -8.17
C SER A 210 -8.26 3.18 -7.69
N PRO A 211 -9.54 2.84 -7.46
CA PRO A 211 -10.50 3.78 -6.85
C PRO A 211 -10.03 4.32 -5.50
N HIS A 212 -9.26 3.51 -4.75
CA HIS A 212 -8.64 3.87 -3.48
C HIS A 212 -7.17 3.43 -3.48
N ALA A 213 -6.24 4.29 -3.05
CA ALA A 213 -4.87 3.86 -2.83
C ALA A 213 -4.75 3.20 -1.45
N GLU A 214 -4.21 1.98 -1.43
CA GLU A 214 -3.76 1.37 -0.17
C GLU A 214 -2.58 2.17 0.38
N LEU A 215 -2.69 2.63 1.63
CA LEU A 215 -1.61 3.31 2.32
C LEU A 215 -0.71 2.28 3.00
N PRO A 216 0.57 2.17 2.64
CA PRO A 216 1.56 1.40 3.38
C PRO A 216 2.13 2.23 4.54
N GLY A 217 2.89 1.60 5.44
CA GLY A 217 3.65 2.30 6.49
C GLY A 217 2.93 2.46 7.83
N TRP A 218 1.79 1.80 8.01
CA TRP A 218 1.12 1.61 9.29
C TRP A 218 1.40 0.20 9.83
N GLY A 219 1.17 0.03 11.14
CA GLY A 219 1.23 -1.26 11.83
C GLY A 219 -0.11 -1.58 12.47
N MET A 220 -0.45 -2.86 12.51
CA MET A 220 -1.62 -3.38 13.22
C MET A 220 -1.16 -4.13 14.45
N GLU A 221 -1.88 -3.97 15.55
CA GLU A 221 -1.73 -4.82 16.72
C GLU A 221 -3.04 -5.55 17.02
N MET A 222 -2.92 -6.82 17.41
CA MET A 222 -4.02 -7.60 17.96
C MET A 222 -3.83 -7.66 19.47
N ALA A 223 -4.45 -6.71 20.17
CA ALA A 223 -4.40 -6.67 21.62
C ALA A 223 -5.33 -7.73 22.23
N LEU A 224 -4.78 -8.54 23.13
CA LEU A 224 -5.56 -9.48 23.93
C LEU A 224 -6.30 -8.71 25.04
N LYS A 225 -7.63 -8.69 24.98
CA LYS A 225 -8.44 -7.96 25.97
C LYS A 225 -8.41 -8.60 27.37
N ASN A 226 -8.24 -9.92 27.44
CA ASN A 226 -8.31 -10.70 28.68
C ASN A 226 -6.91 -11.06 29.20
N VAL A 227 -6.20 -10.08 29.79
CA VAL A 227 -4.83 -10.27 30.34
C VAL A 227 -4.80 -10.64 31.84
N GLU A 228 -5.94 -10.65 32.52
CA GLU A 228 -6.01 -10.79 33.98
C GLU A 228 -5.89 -12.24 34.51
N TYR A 229 -5.95 -13.24 33.64
CA TYR A 229 -6.02 -14.65 34.06
C TYR A 229 -4.71 -15.25 34.59
N SER A 230 -3.56 -14.58 34.42
CA SER A 230 -2.25 -15.13 34.80
C SER A 230 -1.90 -15.01 36.30
N ALA A 231 -2.74 -14.37 37.12
CA ALA A 231 -2.37 -14.04 38.51
C ALA A 231 -3.18 -14.73 39.61
N ARG A 232 -4.19 -15.55 39.31
CA ARG A 232 -5.20 -15.92 40.34
C ARG A 232 -5.22 -17.38 40.84
N ASN A 233 -4.53 -18.33 40.20
CA ASN A 233 -4.72 -19.76 40.55
C ASN A 233 -3.61 -20.45 41.35
N ASP A 234 -2.52 -19.77 41.72
CA ASP A 234 -1.48 -20.41 42.54
C ASP A 234 -1.76 -20.39 44.05
N ALA A 235 -2.78 -19.64 44.50
CA ALA A 235 -3.11 -19.55 45.93
C ALA A 235 -4.26 -20.49 46.39
N GLU A 236 -5.12 -20.94 45.48
CA GLU A 236 -6.31 -21.74 45.86
C GLU A 236 -6.11 -23.26 45.77
N SER A 237 -5.06 -23.75 45.10
CA SER A 237 -4.82 -25.20 44.97
C SER A 237 -4.08 -25.82 46.16
N GLU A 238 -3.44 -25.02 47.04
CA GLU A 238 -2.86 -25.55 48.30
C GLU A 238 -3.85 -25.58 49.48
N GLN A 239 -5.02 -24.92 49.38
CA GLN A 239 -6.06 -24.98 50.42
C GLN A 239 -7.14 -26.04 50.16
N ALA A 240 -7.19 -26.65 48.98
CA ALA A 240 -8.22 -27.63 48.61
C ALA A 240 -7.96 -29.08 49.09
N LEU A 241 -6.93 -29.33 49.90
CA LEU A 241 -6.70 -30.64 50.56
C LEU A 241 -7.16 -30.69 52.02
N GLY A 242 -7.91 -29.70 52.49
CA GLY A 242 -8.50 -29.71 53.84
C GLY A 242 -9.90 -29.10 53.87
N ALA A 243 -10.91 -29.98 54.07
CA ALA A 243 -12.35 -29.69 54.16
C ALA A 243 -13.02 -29.37 52.81
N GLY A 244 -14.14 -29.95 52.40
CA GLY A 244 -15.20 -30.63 53.12
C GLY A 244 -16.55 -30.06 52.65
N GLU A 245 -17.26 -30.84 51.82
CA GLU A 245 -18.73 -30.84 51.61
C GLU A 245 -19.46 -29.64 50.92
N ARG A 246 -19.89 -29.92 49.67
CA ARG A 246 -21.30 -29.95 49.17
C ARG A 246 -22.20 -28.68 49.15
N SER A 247 -22.47 -28.16 47.94
CA SER A 247 -23.77 -27.70 47.36
C SER A 247 -23.49 -27.14 45.95
N LYS A 248 -23.95 -27.71 44.82
CA LYS A 248 -25.26 -27.65 44.12
C LYS A 248 -25.92 -26.26 44.00
N GLU A 249 -26.43 -26.02 42.77
CA GLU A 249 -27.27 -24.92 42.25
C GLU A 249 -26.45 -23.70 41.75
N GLU A 250 -26.66 -23.09 40.58
CA GLU A 250 -27.77 -23.10 39.61
C GLU A 250 -27.28 -22.59 38.22
N GLU A 251 -28.04 -22.95 37.19
CA GLU A 251 -27.98 -22.47 35.81
C GLU A 251 -28.46 -21.02 35.71
N ASP A 252 -27.94 -20.25 34.76
CA ASP A 252 -28.70 -19.17 34.09
C ASP A 252 -28.06 -18.90 32.71
N GLU A 253 -28.78 -19.36 31.69
CA GLU A 253 -28.65 -18.94 30.29
C GLU A 253 -29.41 -17.63 30.12
N GLU A 254 -28.83 -16.60 29.48
CA GLU A 254 -29.60 -15.72 28.59
C GLU A 254 -28.76 -15.35 27.36
N GLU A 255 -29.43 -15.54 26.22
CA GLU A 255 -29.05 -15.16 24.86
C GLU A 255 -29.04 -13.62 24.72
N ASP A 256 -28.21 -13.08 23.83
CA ASP A 256 -28.76 -12.18 22.80
C ASP A 256 -27.80 -11.99 21.62
N LYS A 257 -28.45 -11.90 20.46
CA LYS A 257 -27.94 -11.84 19.09
C LYS A 257 -27.44 -10.44 18.75
N ASP A 258 -26.54 -10.36 17.77
CA ASP A 258 -26.66 -9.43 16.64
C ASP A 258 -25.77 -9.93 15.49
N GLU A 259 -26.44 -10.41 14.43
CA GLU A 259 -25.87 -10.73 13.13
C GLU A 259 -26.00 -9.49 12.25
N ASP A 260 -24.87 -8.86 11.90
CA ASP A 260 -24.83 -7.88 10.81
C ASP A 260 -24.14 -8.52 9.59
N GLU A 261 -24.99 -8.94 8.63
CA GLU A 261 -24.61 -9.23 7.26
C GLU A 261 -24.13 -7.93 6.57
N HIS A 262 -22.90 -7.93 6.06
CA HIS A 262 -22.51 -6.99 5.01
C HIS A 262 -21.93 -7.74 3.82
N ASP A 263 -22.79 -7.87 2.80
CA ASP A 263 -22.42 -8.23 1.44
C ASP A 263 -21.53 -7.16 0.82
N GLY A 264 -20.42 -7.58 0.22
CA GLY A 264 -19.50 -6.68 -0.47
C GLY A 264 -18.56 -7.44 -1.40
N ALA A 265 -19.09 -7.87 -2.54
CA ALA A 265 -18.33 -8.43 -3.65
C ALA A 265 -17.28 -7.43 -4.17
N GLY A 266 -16.06 -7.92 -4.40
CA GLY A 266 -14.95 -7.13 -4.96
C GLY A 266 -13.67 -7.95 -5.06
N GLU A 267 -13.73 -9.08 -5.74
CA GLU A 267 -12.56 -9.89 -6.08
C GLU A 267 -11.75 -9.25 -7.21
N ASP A 268 -10.45 -9.52 -7.13
CA ASP A 268 -9.43 -9.46 -8.18
C ASP A 268 -8.83 -8.09 -8.51
N VAL A 269 -7.56 -7.96 -8.07
CA VAL A 269 -6.47 -7.05 -8.49
C VAL A 269 -5.93 -6.15 -7.36
N ALA A 270 -5.69 -6.74 -6.19
CA ALA A 270 -4.73 -6.22 -5.18
C ALA A 270 -3.92 -7.36 -4.52
N LEU A 271 -3.94 -8.54 -5.14
CA LEU A 271 -3.43 -9.80 -4.58
C LEU A 271 -1.97 -10.09 -4.96
N ALA A 272 -1.20 -9.12 -5.45
CA ALA A 272 0.17 -9.37 -5.93
C ALA A 272 1.26 -8.83 -4.99
N GLU A 273 1.02 -7.74 -4.26
CA GLU A 273 2.05 -7.08 -3.44
C GLU A 273 1.85 -7.30 -1.93
N ALA A 274 0.59 -7.34 -1.46
CA ALA A 274 0.27 -7.75 -0.08
C ALA A 274 0.53 -9.25 0.14
N THR A 275 0.30 -10.07 -0.89
CA THR A 275 0.74 -11.48 -0.89
C THR A 275 2.24 -11.60 -0.94
N ALA A 276 3.01 -10.64 -1.47
CA ALA A 276 4.47 -10.75 -1.47
C ALA A 276 5.07 -10.68 -0.06
N ARG A 277 4.51 -9.87 0.85
CA ARG A 277 4.97 -9.79 2.26
C ARG A 277 4.46 -10.92 3.14
N ALA A 278 3.20 -11.34 2.98
CA ALA A 278 2.67 -12.52 3.67
C ALA A 278 3.28 -13.83 3.13
N SER A 279 3.56 -13.90 1.82
CA SER A 279 4.30 -14.98 1.19
C SER A 279 5.77 -14.96 1.60
N ALA A 280 6.40 -13.82 1.89
CA ALA A 280 7.78 -13.78 2.39
C ALA A 280 7.94 -14.56 3.72
N LEU A 281 7.01 -14.41 4.68
CA LEU A 281 7.03 -15.24 5.90
C LEU A 281 6.67 -16.72 5.62
N ALA A 282 5.80 -17.00 4.64
CA ALA A 282 5.46 -18.37 4.26
C ALA A 282 6.60 -19.07 3.50
N SER A 283 7.36 -18.34 2.70
CA SER A 283 8.50 -18.83 1.92
C SER A 283 9.78 -18.92 2.75
N ASP A 284 9.93 -18.12 3.81
CA ASP A 284 11.01 -18.23 4.80
C ASP A 284 10.70 -19.19 5.96
N SER A 285 9.57 -19.91 5.89
CA SER A 285 9.23 -20.96 6.88
C SER A 285 10.33 -22.02 7.04
N HIS A 286 11.14 -22.25 6.00
CA HIS A 286 12.28 -23.16 6.03
C HIS A 286 13.47 -22.65 6.86
N LEU A 287 13.54 -21.34 7.14
CA LEU A 287 14.58 -20.70 7.95
C LEU A 287 14.22 -20.67 9.44
N LEU A 288 12.98 -21.00 9.78
CA LEU A 288 12.52 -20.99 11.17
C LEU A 288 12.88 -22.31 11.89
N PRO A 289 13.25 -22.25 13.17
CA PRO A 289 13.33 -23.42 14.04
C PRO A 289 12.04 -24.24 14.01
N ARG A 290 12.17 -25.58 13.98
CA ARG A 290 11.03 -26.52 13.93
C ARG A 290 9.99 -26.30 15.03
N SER A 291 10.42 -25.90 16.22
CA SER A 291 9.54 -25.59 17.35
C SER A 291 8.59 -24.41 17.05
N LEU A 292 9.07 -23.38 16.35
CA LEU A 292 8.25 -22.24 15.94
C LEU A 292 7.30 -22.62 14.80
N ILE A 293 7.76 -23.43 13.83
CA ILE A 293 6.90 -23.93 12.75
C ILE A 293 5.73 -24.73 13.32
N GLN A 294 5.99 -25.60 14.30
CA GLN A 294 4.97 -26.42 14.93
C GLN A 294 3.97 -25.57 15.73
N ALA A 295 4.44 -24.53 16.43
CA ALA A 295 3.58 -23.59 17.14
C ALA A 295 2.70 -22.76 16.18
N LEU A 296 3.22 -22.36 15.01
CA LEU A 296 2.44 -21.68 13.95
C LEU A 296 1.47 -22.60 13.22
N ALA A 297 1.72 -23.91 13.21
CA ALA A 297 0.86 -24.90 12.58
C ALA A 297 -0.29 -25.37 13.50
N GLY A 298 -0.18 -25.14 14.81
CA GLY A 298 -1.23 -25.43 15.78
C GLY A 298 -2.41 -24.48 15.68
N SER A 299 -3.55 -24.85 16.29
CA SER A 299 -4.68 -23.93 16.46
C SER A 299 -4.23 -22.75 17.33
N GLY A 300 -4.42 -21.51 16.84
CA GLY A 300 -4.05 -20.30 17.58
C GLY A 300 -4.74 -20.21 18.95
N ASP A 301 -5.95 -20.75 19.04
CA ASP A 301 -6.73 -20.79 20.28
C ASP A 301 -6.08 -21.70 21.34
N ASP A 302 -5.50 -22.84 20.91
CA ASP A 302 -4.80 -23.78 21.80
C ASP A 302 -3.48 -23.19 22.30
N ALA A 303 -2.74 -22.52 21.42
CA ALA A 303 -1.49 -21.84 21.78
C ALA A 303 -1.73 -20.71 22.78
N LEU A 304 -2.81 -19.95 22.60
CA LEU A 304 -3.21 -18.89 23.50
C LEU A 304 -3.68 -19.44 24.87
N ALA A 305 -4.44 -20.53 24.87
CA ALA A 305 -4.84 -21.22 26.09
C ALA A 305 -3.62 -21.81 26.83
N ALA A 306 -2.62 -22.31 26.11
CA ALA A 306 -1.37 -22.79 26.69
C ALA A 306 -0.54 -21.66 27.33
N MET A 307 -0.53 -20.48 26.71
CA MET A 307 0.10 -19.29 27.31
C MET A 307 -0.60 -18.88 28.62
N ALA A 308 -1.94 -18.92 28.66
CA ALA A 308 -2.70 -18.59 29.87
C ALA A 308 -2.41 -19.52 31.07
N ARG A 309 -1.82 -20.70 30.82
CA ARG A 309 -1.44 -21.70 31.83
C ARG A 309 0.01 -21.60 32.28
N LEU A 310 0.78 -20.63 31.79
CA LEU A 310 2.19 -20.47 32.18
C LEU A 310 2.31 -19.98 33.63
N GLY A 311 3.18 -20.63 34.39
CA GLY A 311 3.53 -20.22 35.75
C GLY A 311 4.39 -18.95 35.78
N ASN A 312 4.39 -18.24 36.90
CA ASN A 312 5.16 -17.01 37.10
C ASN A 312 6.68 -17.21 36.89
N ASP A 313 7.19 -18.38 37.28
CA ASP A 313 8.59 -18.79 37.11
C ASP A 313 8.95 -19.02 35.63
N GLN A 314 8.01 -19.58 34.86
CA GLN A 314 8.17 -19.82 33.43
C GLN A 314 8.17 -18.52 32.63
N VAL A 315 7.35 -17.54 33.03
CA VAL A 315 7.25 -16.23 32.36
C VAL A 315 8.54 -15.42 32.51
N ALA A 316 9.18 -15.44 33.69
CA ALA A 316 10.39 -14.66 33.97
C ALA A 316 11.57 -14.97 33.03
N GLY A 317 11.62 -16.18 32.44
CA GLY A 317 12.68 -16.62 31.54
C GLY A 317 12.40 -16.43 30.05
N LEU A 318 11.17 -16.10 29.64
CA LEU A 318 10.77 -16.14 28.23
C LEU A 318 11.58 -15.20 27.34
N GLY A 319 11.84 -13.98 27.80
CA GLY A 319 12.60 -12.99 27.03
C GLY A 319 14.05 -13.43 26.76
N LEU A 320 14.71 -14.01 27.78
CA LEU A 320 16.07 -14.54 27.64
C LEU A 320 16.11 -15.75 26.71
N ARG A 321 15.12 -16.64 26.80
CA ARG A 321 15.02 -17.81 25.91
C ARG A 321 14.74 -17.41 24.47
N ALA A 322 13.86 -16.45 24.24
CA ALA A 322 13.61 -15.88 22.93
C ALA A 322 14.89 -15.24 22.34
N ALA A 323 15.60 -14.43 23.12
CA ALA A 323 16.86 -13.83 22.70
C ALA A 323 17.93 -14.90 22.40
N SER A 324 18.06 -15.92 23.25
CA SER A 324 18.96 -17.05 23.02
C SER A 324 18.60 -17.82 21.76
N LEU A 325 17.31 -18.00 21.46
CA LEU A 325 16.86 -18.68 20.24
C LEU A 325 17.26 -17.89 18.99
N VAL A 326 17.09 -16.57 19.00
CA VAL A 326 17.53 -15.69 17.90
C VAL A 326 19.05 -15.79 17.69
N LEU A 327 19.82 -15.78 18.78
CA LEU A 327 21.29 -15.84 18.73
C LEU A 327 21.85 -17.25 18.46
N SER A 328 21.05 -18.30 18.62
CA SER A 328 21.48 -19.69 18.43
C SER A 328 21.72 -20.05 16.96
N SER A 329 21.16 -19.28 16.04
CA SER A 329 21.37 -19.47 14.60
C SER A 329 22.70 -18.84 14.17
N SER A 330 23.53 -19.63 13.49
CA SER A 330 24.76 -19.12 12.86
C SER A 330 24.50 -18.33 11.58
N ASP A 331 23.30 -18.43 11.00
CA ASP A 331 22.91 -17.69 9.80
C ASP A 331 22.21 -16.38 10.19
N PRO A 332 22.76 -15.20 9.79
CA PRO A 332 22.13 -13.91 10.03
C PRO A 332 20.71 -13.79 9.46
N ARG A 333 20.40 -14.46 8.34
CA ARG A 333 19.06 -14.41 7.73
C ARG A 333 18.04 -15.18 8.55
N ALA A 334 18.38 -16.39 8.97
CA ALA A 334 17.54 -17.18 9.88
C ALA A 334 17.37 -16.49 11.25
N SER A 335 18.40 -15.79 11.75
CA SER A 335 18.31 -14.99 12.97
C SER A 335 17.30 -13.85 12.82
N LEU A 336 17.37 -13.10 11.72
CA LEU A 336 16.42 -12.03 11.41
C LEU A 336 14.99 -12.55 11.25
N ALA A 337 14.80 -13.65 10.51
CA ALA A 337 13.50 -14.28 10.33
C ALA A 337 12.90 -14.77 11.66
N THR A 338 13.74 -15.36 12.52
CA THR A 338 13.34 -15.80 13.87
C THR A 338 12.93 -14.61 14.73
N LEU A 339 13.71 -13.53 14.71
CA LEU A 339 13.39 -12.30 15.43
C LEU A 339 12.05 -11.72 14.96
N GLN A 340 11.85 -11.62 13.64
CA GLN A 340 10.63 -11.08 13.05
C GLN A 340 9.40 -11.94 13.38
N ALA A 341 9.53 -13.27 13.34
CA ALA A 341 8.45 -14.19 13.71
C ALA A 341 8.11 -14.03 15.19
N LEU A 342 9.11 -14.08 16.09
CA LEU A 342 8.93 -13.93 17.52
C LEU A 342 8.31 -12.58 17.87
N SER A 343 8.75 -11.48 17.25
CA SER A 343 8.22 -10.15 17.56
C SER A 343 6.80 -9.93 17.07
N SER A 344 6.39 -10.59 15.98
CA SER A 344 5.04 -10.45 15.40
C SER A 344 4.00 -11.38 16.02
N HIS A 345 4.42 -12.54 16.54
CA HIS A 345 3.51 -13.59 17.05
C HIS A 345 3.90 -14.10 18.44
N PHE A 346 4.55 -13.28 19.27
CA PHE A 346 5.09 -13.69 20.56
C PHE A 346 4.11 -14.50 21.44
N PRO A 347 2.83 -14.10 21.61
CA PRO A 347 1.89 -14.84 22.45
C PRO A 347 1.70 -16.31 22.03
N LEU A 348 1.77 -16.60 20.72
CA LEU A 348 1.64 -17.96 20.19
C LEU A 348 2.86 -18.83 20.51
N PHE A 349 4.01 -18.21 20.76
CA PHE A 349 5.28 -18.91 21.03
C PHE A 349 5.60 -19.04 22.51
N ALA A 350 4.95 -18.28 23.38
CA ALA A 350 5.25 -18.22 24.81
C ALA A 350 5.28 -19.61 25.47
N ALA A 351 4.27 -20.46 25.19
CA ALA A 351 4.20 -21.80 25.74
C ALA A 351 5.31 -22.73 25.22
N ALA A 352 5.68 -22.61 23.95
CA ALA A 352 6.76 -23.39 23.35
C ALA A 352 8.13 -22.97 23.91
N LEU A 353 8.35 -21.67 24.13
CA LEU A 353 9.56 -21.12 24.73
C LEU A 353 9.70 -21.48 26.22
N ALA A 354 8.59 -21.66 26.93
CA ALA A 354 8.61 -22.17 28.30
C ALA A 354 9.09 -23.63 28.39
N GLN A 355 8.93 -24.40 27.32
CA GLN A 355 9.31 -25.81 27.27
C GLN A 355 10.72 -26.05 26.73
N THR A 356 11.35 -25.04 26.11
CA THR A 356 12.75 -25.15 25.66
C THR A 356 13.70 -25.10 26.88
N PRO A 357 14.61 -26.07 27.02
CA PRO A 357 15.51 -26.19 28.17
C PRO A 357 16.48 -25.03 28.31
#